data_AF-A0A9P5ZR30-F1
#
_entry.id   AF-A0A9P5ZR30-F1
#
_cell.length_a   1.000
_cell.length_b   1.000
_cell.length_c   1.000
_cell.angle_alpha   90.00
_cell.angle_beta   90.00
_cell.angle_gamma   90.00
#
_symmetry.space_group_name_H-M   'P 1'
#
loop_
_entity.id
_entity.type
_entity.pdbx_description
1 polymer ?
#
loop_
_entity_poly.entity_id
_entity_poly.type
_entity_poly.pdbx_seq_one_letter_code
_entity_poly.pdbx_strand_id
1 'polypeptide(L)'
;MNQRRKCQWAAARRASSKFTSTFRTCIRDIRLMLYHSRTPFSQADKNNLAFYLSRKIPDKAAGGRYGNKVYEELSDNPHEEMQWAQRHTWQSWRQHYVKNDTDIDSRISEFVISHPPLHATEYNSDRRVTRMARRTSTEKKLRGRLT
;
A
#
# COMPACT_ATOMS: atom_id res chain seq x y z
N MET A 1 -6.15 -65.52 26.66
CA MET A 1 -4.94 -65.42 27.51
C MET A 1 -4.07 -64.28 26.96
N ASN A 2 -4.01 -63.15 27.66
CA ASN A 2 -3.00 -62.81 28.68
C ASN A 2 -1.77 -62.15 28.01
N GLN A 3 -1.80 -60.84 27.77
CA GLN A 3 -1.31 -59.75 28.63
C GLN A 3 0.18 -59.40 28.49
N ARG A 4 0.42 -58.11 28.15
CA ARG A 4 1.41 -57.15 28.70
C ARG A 4 2.90 -57.55 28.66
N ARG A 5 3.85 -56.67 28.30
CA ARG A 5 4.30 -55.43 29.00
C ARG A 5 5.31 -54.72 28.07
N LYS A 6 5.16 -53.42 27.76
CA LYS A 6 5.80 -52.24 28.40
C LYS A 6 7.34 -52.21 28.34
N CYS A 7 7.90 -51.15 27.73
CA CYS A 7 9.01 -50.30 28.20
C CYS A 7 9.18 -49.16 27.17
N GLN A 8 8.62 -47.96 27.39
CA GLN A 8 9.20 -46.84 28.15
C GLN A 8 10.50 -46.29 27.55
N TRP A 9 10.42 -45.16 26.83
CA TRP A 9 11.37 -44.04 27.00
C TRP A 9 10.58 -42.73 27.00
N ALA A 10 10.81 -41.96 28.04
CA ALA A 10 10.13 -40.72 28.37
C ALA A 10 10.87 -39.49 27.80
N ALA A 11 10.07 -38.46 27.54
CA ALA A 11 10.34 -37.04 27.77
C ALA A 11 11.69 -36.44 27.33
N ALA A 12 11.63 -35.58 26.31
CA ALA A 12 12.27 -34.27 26.38
C ALA A 12 11.42 -33.23 25.64
N ARG A 13 10.74 -32.38 26.43
CA ARG A 13 10.26 -31.07 25.98
C ARG A 13 11.47 -30.29 25.48
N ARG A 14 11.43 -29.79 24.25
CA ARG A 14 12.27 -28.64 23.88
C ARG A 14 11.36 -27.53 23.38
N ALA A 15 11.47 -26.41 24.08
CA ALA A 15 10.64 -25.24 23.96
C ALA A 15 10.84 -24.52 22.63
N SER A 16 9.76 -23.84 22.25
CA SER A 16 9.74 -22.48 21.70
C SER A 16 10.80 -22.09 20.68
N SER A 17 10.35 -21.90 19.45
CA SER A 17 10.81 -20.77 18.62
C SER A 17 9.81 -20.56 17.48
N LYS A 18 8.71 -19.86 17.79
CA LYS A 18 7.96 -19.12 16.78
C LYS A 18 8.93 -18.07 16.22
N PHE A 19 9.57 -18.36 15.09
CA PHE A 19 10.32 -17.34 14.35
C PHE A 19 9.31 -16.52 13.55
N THR A 20 8.56 -15.68 14.27
CA THR A 20 7.96 -14.50 13.68
C THR A 20 9.11 -13.61 13.25
N SER A 21 9.36 -13.53 11.93
CA SER A 21 10.30 -12.56 11.37
C SER A 21 9.70 -11.16 11.46
N THR A 22 9.69 -10.63 12.67
CA THR A 22 9.67 -9.21 12.97
C THR A 22 11.10 -8.83 13.30
N PHE A 23 11.90 -8.55 12.27
CA PHE A 23 13.23 -7.99 12.46
C PHE A 23 13.29 -6.56 11.90
N ARG A 24 13.26 -5.65 12.87
CA ARG A 24 14.05 -4.42 12.94
C ARG A 24 13.77 -3.31 11.92
N THR A 25 12.87 -2.43 12.32
CA THR A 25 13.21 -1.00 12.36
C THR A 25 13.33 -0.61 13.82
N CYS A 26 14.52 -0.75 14.39
CA CYS A 26 14.83 -0.21 15.71
C CYS A 26 15.39 1.20 15.53
N ILE A 27 14.69 2.15 16.16
CA ILE A 27 15.28 3.28 16.88
C ILE A 27 15.86 4.40 15.98
N ARG A 28 14.98 5.32 15.59
CA ARG A 28 15.12 6.74 15.89
C ARG A 28 13.78 7.23 16.46
N ASP A 29 13.85 8.03 17.51
CA ASP A 29 12.75 8.74 18.19
C ASP A 29 11.94 8.04 19.31
N ILE A 30 12.64 7.79 20.42
CA ILE A 30 12.02 7.69 21.76
C ILE A 30 11.43 9.05 22.22
N ARG A 31 11.62 10.14 21.46
CA ARG A 31 11.00 11.46 21.73
C ARG A 31 9.54 11.56 21.24
N LEU A 32 9.01 10.58 20.49
CA LEU A 32 7.65 10.61 19.90
C LEU A 32 6.59 9.81 20.67
N MET A 33 6.91 9.32 21.88
CA MET A 33 5.95 8.64 22.76
C MET A 33 5.20 9.59 23.72
N LEU A 34 5.15 10.89 23.43
CA LEU A 34 4.21 11.81 24.06
C LEU A 34 3.49 12.60 22.97
N TYR A 35 2.22 12.26 22.76
CA TYR A 35 1.23 13.01 21.96
C TYR A 35 1.36 12.99 20.42
N HIS A 36 1.33 11.82 19.79
CA HIS A 36 0.70 11.74 18.46
C HIS A 36 -0.82 11.78 18.64
N SER A 37 -1.37 12.96 18.86
CA SER A 37 -2.80 13.16 18.70
C SER A 37 -3.18 12.70 17.28
N ARG A 38 -4.12 11.75 17.20
CA ARG A 38 -4.65 11.33 15.90
C ARG A 38 -5.35 12.53 15.29
N THR A 39 -4.72 13.18 14.32
CA THR A 39 -5.36 14.22 13.53
C THR A 39 -6.54 13.57 12.80
N PRO A 40 -7.78 14.05 12.98
CA PRO A 40 -8.91 13.55 12.21
C PRO A 40 -8.80 14.04 10.76
N PHE A 41 -9.22 13.21 9.81
CA PHE A 41 -9.32 13.61 8.41
C PHE A 41 -10.45 14.62 8.24
N SER A 42 -10.11 15.82 7.79
CA SER A 42 -11.09 16.84 7.45
C SER A 42 -11.81 16.52 6.14
N GLN A 43 -12.93 17.18 5.88
CA GLN A 43 -13.59 17.10 4.57
C GLN A 43 -12.70 17.69 3.46
N ALA A 44 -11.92 18.72 3.77
CA ALA A 44 -10.94 19.28 2.84
C ALA A 44 -9.85 18.26 2.46
N ASP A 45 -9.36 17.50 3.44
CA ASP A 45 -8.37 16.45 3.25
C ASP A 45 -8.88 15.36 2.28
N LYS A 46 -10.14 14.96 2.43
CA LYS A 46 -10.80 14.01 1.53
C LYS A 46 -10.92 14.54 0.10
N ASN A 47 -11.32 15.81 -0.05
CA ASN A 47 -11.47 16.44 -1.35
C ASN A 47 -10.11 16.59 -2.05
N ASN A 48 -9.07 16.98 -1.31
CA ASN A 48 -7.71 17.10 -1.84
C ASN A 48 -7.14 15.73 -2.25
N LEU A 49 -7.40 14.68 -1.46
CA LEU A 49 -7.02 13.32 -1.81
C LEU A 49 -7.74 12.86 -3.08
N ALA A 50 -9.04 13.12 -3.21
CA ALA A 50 -9.81 12.80 -4.40
C ALA A 50 -9.28 13.54 -5.64
N PHE A 51 -8.94 14.82 -5.50
CA PHE A 51 -8.36 15.62 -6.58
C PHE A 51 -6.97 15.10 -7.01
N TYR A 52 -6.11 14.73 -6.06
CA TYR A 52 -4.82 14.11 -6.37
C TYR A 52 -4.99 12.78 -7.12
N LEU A 53 -5.92 11.94 -6.64
CA LEU A 53 -6.20 10.65 -7.26
C LEU A 53 -6.89 10.79 -8.63
N SER A 54 -7.72 11.80 -8.88
CA SER A 54 -8.31 12.03 -10.21
C SER A 54 -7.23 12.38 -11.25
N ARG A 55 -6.22 13.17 -10.84
CA ARG A 55 -5.08 13.54 -11.69
C ARG A 55 -4.14 12.37 -11.95
N LYS A 56 -3.92 11.51 -10.94
CA LYS A 56 -2.97 10.38 -11.02
C LYS A 56 -3.58 9.07 -11.52
N ILE A 57 -4.84 8.75 -11.21
CA ILE A 57 -5.54 7.51 -11.59
C ILE A 57 -7.06 7.80 -11.78
N PRO A 58 -7.45 8.34 -12.94
CA PRO A 58 -8.84 8.73 -13.22
C PRO A 58 -9.76 7.52 -13.36
N ASP A 59 -9.24 6.39 -13.87
CA ASP A 59 -10.04 5.18 -14.09
C ASP A 59 -9.87 4.17 -12.94
N LYS A 60 -10.99 3.74 -12.37
CA LYS A 60 -11.02 2.68 -11.36
C LYS A 60 -10.70 1.31 -11.97
N ALA A 61 -11.10 1.07 -13.22
CA ALA A 61 -10.97 -0.22 -13.88
C ALA A 61 -9.54 -0.53 -14.37
N ALA A 62 -8.72 0.50 -14.63
CA ALA A 62 -7.27 0.36 -14.79
C ALA A 62 -6.59 -0.17 -13.51
N GLY A 63 -7.22 0.04 -12.35
CA GLY A 63 -6.69 -0.31 -11.05
C GLY A 63 -5.54 0.61 -10.62
N GLY A 64 -4.86 0.27 -9.51
CA GLY A 64 -3.70 1.02 -9.02
C GLY A 64 -3.99 1.96 -7.85
N ARG A 65 -5.25 2.36 -7.64
CA ARG A 65 -5.66 3.21 -6.49
C ARG A 65 -5.34 2.61 -5.11
N TYR A 66 -5.27 1.28 -5.01
CA TYR A 66 -4.91 0.58 -3.77
C TYR A 66 -3.40 0.31 -3.60
N GLY A 67 -2.57 0.67 -4.58
CA GLY A 67 -1.13 0.46 -4.55
C GLY A 67 -0.43 1.47 -3.65
N ASN A 68 0.66 1.07 -2.99
CA ASN A 68 1.37 1.94 -2.05
C ASN A 68 2.07 3.12 -2.74
N LYS A 69 2.67 2.87 -3.91
CA LYS A 69 3.51 3.85 -4.64
C LYS A 69 2.86 5.22 -4.82
N VAL A 70 1.56 5.27 -5.13
CA VAL A 70 0.84 6.53 -5.35
C VAL A 70 0.78 7.39 -4.08
N TYR A 71 0.67 6.73 -2.92
CA TYR A 71 0.65 7.40 -1.62
C TYR A 71 2.07 7.69 -1.11
N GLU A 72 3.04 6.82 -1.42
CA GLU A 72 4.47 7.09 -1.16
C GLU A 72 4.90 8.35 -1.92
N GLU A 73 4.59 8.45 -3.22
CA GLU A 73 4.83 9.65 -4.04
C GLU A 73 4.17 10.90 -3.46
N LEU A 74 2.93 10.78 -2.94
CA LEU A 74 2.19 11.87 -2.31
C LEU A 74 2.93 12.42 -1.07
N SER A 75 3.60 11.55 -0.33
CA SER A 75 4.32 11.91 0.89
C SER A 75 5.76 12.34 0.64
N ASP A 76 6.42 11.77 -0.36
CA ASP A 76 7.86 11.98 -0.62
C ASP A 76 8.12 13.32 -1.33
N ASN A 77 7.22 13.78 -2.20
CA ASN A 77 7.39 15.02 -2.96
C ASN A 77 6.13 15.89 -2.94
N PRO A 78 5.76 16.47 -1.77
CA PRO A 78 4.65 17.40 -1.71
C PRO A 78 5.02 18.69 -2.45
N HIS A 79 4.30 18.99 -3.53
CA HIS A 79 4.30 20.34 -4.11
C HIS A 79 3.82 21.37 -3.06
N GLU A 80 4.09 22.65 -3.27
CA GLU A 80 3.65 23.71 -2.34
C GLU A 80 2.12 23.72 -2.13
N GLU A 81 1.37 23.30 -3.15
CA GLU A 81 -0.09 23.13 -3.11
C GLU A 81 -0.55 21.84 -2.39
N MET A 82 0.38 20.92 -2.11
CA MET A 82 0.12 19.60 -1.52
C MET A 82 0.60 19.49 -0.07
N GLN A 83 0.84 20.61 0.62
CA GLN A 83 1.25 20.61 2.04
C GLN A 83 0.29 19.84 2.96
N TRP A 84 -1.00 19.76 2.58
CA TRP A 84 -2.00 18.95 3.28
C TRP A 84 -1.61 17.47 3.36
N ALA A 85 -0.85 16.94 2.40
CA ALA A 85 -0.40 15.55 2.37
C ALA A 85 0.49 15.20 3.57
N GLN A 86 1.26 16.16 4.11
CA GLN A 86 2.16 15.95 5.25
C GLN A 86 1.41 15.78 6.59
N ARG A 87 0.12 16.13 6.64
CA ARG A 87 -0.70 16.03 7.86
C ARG A 87 -0.89 14.58 8.34
N HIS A 88 -0.80 13.63 7.40
CA HIS A 88 -0.95 12.21 7.68
C HIS A 88 0.12 11.43 6.90
N THR A 89 0.53 10.28 7.43
CA THR A 89 1.47 9.42 6.71
C THR A 89 0.78 8.77 5.51
N TRP A 90 1.55 8.38 4.49
CA TRP A 90 1.03 7.69 3.31
C TRP A 90 0.24 6.42 3.67
N GLN A 91 0.62 5.70 4.73
CA GLN A 91 -0.13 4.53 5.19
C GLN A 91 -1.52 4.92 5.70
N SER A 92 -1.61 6.02 6.45
CA SER A 92 -2.87 6.56 6.95
C SER A 92 -3.76 7.04 5.81
N TRP A 93 -3.22 7.74 4.82
CA TRP A 93 -3.95 8.13 3.61
C TRP A 93 -4.51 6.93 2.87
N ARG A 94 -3.68 5.92 2.61
CA ARG A 94 -4.11 4.69 1.94
C ARG A 94 -5.20 3.97 2.75
N GLN A 95 -5.02 3.85 4.06
CA GLN A 95 -6.03 3.20 4.91
C GLN A 95 -7.34 3.99 4.94
N HIS A 96 -7.26 5.33 4.94
CA HIS A 96 -8.43 6.19 4.85
C HIS A 96 -9.17 5.99 3.54
N TYR A 97 -8.45 5.92 2.41
CA TYR A 97 -9.03 5.59 1.11
C TYR A 97 -9.72 4.23 1.13
N VAL A 98 -9.04 3.18 1.59
CA VAL A 98 -9.60 1.82 1.63
C VAL A 98 -10.90 1.75 2.45
N LYS A 99 -11.01 2.52 3.53
CA LYS A 99 -12.20 2.52 4.39
C LYS A 99 -13.35 3.37 3.85
N ASN A 100 -13.07 4.35 3.00
CA ASN A 100 -14.04 5.33 2.50
C ASN A 100 -14.01 5.38 0.97
N ASP A 101 -13.78 4.24 0.33
CA ASP A 101 -13.51 4.17 -1.11
C ASP A 101 -14.74 4.61 -1.92
N THR A 102 -15.95 4.25 -1.49
CA THR A 102 -17.21 4.68 -2.09
C THR A 102 -17.36 6.21 -2.14
N ASP A 103 -17.05 6.87 -1.03
CA ASP A 103 -17.21 8.30 -0.85
C ASP A 103 -16.15 9.10 -1.62
N ILE A 104 -14.92 8.58 -1.64
CA ILE A 104 -13.79 9.20 -2.31
C ILE A 104 -13.87 8.94 -3.82
N ASP A 105 -14.27 7.75 -4.26
CA ASP A 105 -14.44 7.43 -5.67
C ASP A 105 -15.53 8.27 -6.33
N SER A 106 -16.63 8.56 -5.61
CA SER A 106 -17.68 9.46 -6.09
C SER A 106 -17.12 10.84 -6.38
N ARG A 107 -16.35 11.41 -5.44
CA ARG A 107 -15.66 12.70 -5.63
C ARG A 107 -14.63 12.67 -6.75
N ILE A 108 -13.86 11.57 -6.85
CA ILE A 108 -12.91 11.39 -7.96
C ILE A 108 -13.64 11.48 -9.29
N SER A 109 -14.81 10.85 -9.42
CA SER A 109 -15.59 10.88 -10.67
C SER A 109 -16.04 12.30 -11.03
N GLU A 110 -16.48 13.09 -10.06
CA GLU A 110 -16.83 14.51 -10.24
C GLU A 110 -15.61 15.34 -10.69
N PHE A 111 -14.44 15.08 -10.10
CA PHE A 111 -13.20 15.76 -10.50
C PHE A 111 -12.72 15.35 -11.89
N VAL A 112 -12.87 14.07 -12.28
CA VAL A 112 -12.51 13.61 -13.62
C VAL A 112 -13.43 14.24 -14.68
N ILE A 113 -14.71 14.41 -14.38
CA ILE A 113 -15.67 15.07 -15.29
C ILE A 113 -15.34 16.57 -15.45
N SER A 114 -15.04 17.26 -14.34
CA SER A 114 -14.74 18.70 -14.37
C SER A 114 -13.35 19.02 -14.95
N HIS A 115 -12.38 18.14 -14.72
CA HIS A 115 -11.00 18.30 -15.17
C HIS A 115 -10.56 17.07 -15.95
N PRO A 116 -11.08 16.88 -17.17
CA PRO A 116 -10.70 15.75 -17.99
C PRO A 116 -9.19 15.79 -18.23
N PRO A 117 -8.48 14.67 -18.03
CA PRO A 117 -7.05 14.64 -18.28
C PRO A 117 -6.79 14.88 -19.76
N LEU A 118 -5.97 15.88 -20.06
CA LEU A 118 -5.66 16.32 -21.42
C LEU A 118 -5.00 15.23 -22.28
N HIS A 119 -4.42 14.19 -21.66
CA HIS A 119 -3.79 13.09 -22.39
C HIS A 119 -3.82 11.76 -21.61
N ALA A 120 -4.25 10.68 -22.27
CA ALA A 120 -4.41 9.35 -21.66
C ALA A 120 -3.08 8.64 -21.30
N THR A 121 -1.91 9.18 -21.70
CA THR A 121 -0.64 8.45 -21.60
C THR A 121 0.23 8.77 -20.38
N GLU A 122 -0.16 9.72 -19.51
CA GLU A 122 0.64 10.02 -18.30
C GLU A 122 0.42 9.02 -17.15
N TYR A 123 -0.45 8.02 -17.34
CA TYR A 123 -0.82 7.04 -16.32
C TYR A 123 0.19 5.89 -16.19
N ASN A 124 1.39 6.21 -15.70
CA ASN A 124 2.43 5.21 -15.38
C ASN A 124 2.03 4.22 -14.26
N SER A 125 0.88 4.44 -13.61
CA SER A 125 0.32 3.56 -12.56
C SER A 125 -0.69 2.54 -13.08
N ASP A 126 -0.96 2.48 -14.39
CA ASP A 126 -1.87 1.48 -14.96
C ASP A 126 -1.33 0.06 -14.71
N ARG A 127 -2.12 -0.74 -13.98
CA ARG A 127 -1.75 -2.13 -13.67
C ARG A 127 -1.82 -3.02 -14.92
N ARG A 128 -2.58 -2.67 -15.95
CA ARG A 128 -2.63 -3.39 -17.22
C ARG A 128 -1.28 -3.32 -17.91
N VAL A 129 -0.74 -2.10 -18.05
CA VAL A 129 0.58 -1.84 -18.65
C VAL A 129 1.69 -2.50 -17.83
N THR A 130 1.69 -2.28 -16.51
CA THR A 130 2.71 -2.84 -15.61
C THR A 130 2.74 -4.38 -15.64
N ARG A 131 1.57 -5.03 -15.69
CA ARG A 131 1.49 -6.50 -15.76
C ARG A 131 2.08 -7.04 -17.05
N MET A 132 1.84 -6.37 -18.18
CA MET A 132 2.43 -6.76 -19.47
C MET A 132 3.95 -6.61 -19.46
N ALA A 133 4.48 -5.47 -18.96
CA ALA A 133 5.92 -5.23 -18.87
C ALA A 133 6.66 -6.28 -18.01
N ARG A 134 6.05 -6.73 -16.89
CA ARG A 134 6.64 -7.80 -16.06
C ARG A 134 6.72 -9.14 -16.79
N ARG A 135 5.70 -9.48 -17.59
CA ARG A 135 5.67 -10.73 -18.37
C ARG A 135 6.79 -10.73 -19.41
N THR A 136 6.90 -9.67 -20.20
CA THR A 136 7.94 -9.56 -21.25
C THR A 136 9.35 -9.55 -20.66
N SER A 137 9.57 -8.89 -19.52
CA SER A 137 10.86 -8.92 -18.81
C SER A 137 11.21 -10.33 -18.31
N THR A 138 10.22 -11.08 -17.80
CA THR A 138 10.42 -12.47 -17.34
C THR A 138 10.80 -13.36 -18.52
N GLU A 139 10.09 -13.22 -19.64
CA GLU A 139 10.37 -13.98 -20.87
C GLU A 139 11.75 -13.68 -21.43
N LYS A 140 12.15 -12.41 -21.51
CA LYS A 140 13.50 -12.00 -21.92
C LYS A 140 14.59 -12.60 -21.02
N LYS A 141 14.35 -12.65 -19.70
CA LYS A 141 15.26 -13.27 -18.73
C LYS A 141 15.39 -14.78 -18.91
N LEU A 142 14.30 -15.47 -19.24
CA LEU A 142 14.32 -16.90 -19.53
C LEU A 142 15.08 -17.19 -20.84
N ARG A 143 14.85 -16.39 -21.89
CA ARG A 143 15.55 -16.54 -23.18
C ARG A 143 17.05 -16.31 -23.06
N GLY A 144 17.48 -15.28 -22.32
CA GLY A 144 18.91 -14.99 -22.12
C GLY A 144 19.65 -15.91 -21.15
N ARG A 145 18.95 -16.87 -20.50
CA ARG A 145 19.58 -17.89 -19.62
C ARG A 145 19.82 -19.22 -20.34
N LEU A 146 19.26 -19.38 -21.54
CA LEU A 146 19.38 -20.60 -22.37
C LEU A 146 20.48 -20.48 -23.44
N THR A 147 21.23 -19.38 -23.44
CA THR A 147 22.38 -19.07 -24.29
C THR A 147 23.61 -18.93 -23.42
#